data_AF-A0AB37UA14-F1
#
_entry.id   AF-A0AB37UA14-F1
#
_cell.length_a   1.000
_cell.length_b   1.000
_cell.length_c   1.000
_cell.angle_alpha   90.00
_cell.angle_beta   90.00
_cell.angle_gamma   90.00
#
_symmetry.space_group_name_H-M   'P 1'
#
loop_
_entity.id
_entity.type
_entity.pdbx_description
1 polymer ?
#
loop_
_entity_poly.entity_id
_entity_poly.type
_entity_poly.pdbx_seq_one_letter_code
_entity_poly.pdbx_strand_id
1 'polypeptide(L)'
;MGATAIEMPALEIGAPSSWMGLDNAIAQLSDFDWLVLTSTNGVDYFFERLLAKGKDTRALAGVKIAVVGQKTAQSLQQRYLQPDFIPPDFVADSLVENFPESLAGKKVLFPRVETGGREVLVKQFTAKGADVLEVAAYESRCPQSIAPEALEALQSHKVDIITFASSKTVRNFCQLIAPYNNINLDGICIASIGPQTSKDCISLLGRVDIEAEEYTLDGLLQAIIS
;
A
#
# COMPACT_ATOMS: atom_id res chain seq x y z
N MET A 1 -26.51 -14.95 6.97
CA MET A 1 -25.14 -15.09 6.44
C MET A 1 -24.43 -16.17 7.26
N GLY A 2 -23.96 -17.24 6.60
CA GLY A 2 -23.35 -18.41 7.24
C GLY A 2 -22.03 -18.84 6.58
N ALA A 3 -21.39 -17.94 5.85
CA ALA A 3 -20.09 -18.18 5.23
C ALA A 3 -18.98 -18.14 6.29
N THR A 4 -18.00 -19.03 6.16
CA THR A 4 -16.79 -19.02 6.98
C THR A 4 -15.66 -18.42 6.15
N ALA A 5 -15.10 -17.29 6.61
CA ALA A 5 -13.96 -16.66 5.97
C ALA A 5 -12.66 -17.30 6.50
N ILE A 6 -11.79 -17.71 5.59
CA ILE A 6 -10.43 -18.18 5.89
C ILE A 6 -9.47 -17.14 5.36
N GLU A 7 -8.65 -16.55 6.23
CA GLU A 7 -7.69 -15.54 5.82
C GLU A 7 -6.46 -16.18 5.17
N MET A 8 -6.20 -15.78 3.93
CA MET A 8 -4.95 -16.07 3.24
C MET A 8 -4.34 -14.74 2.76
N PRO A 9 -3.59 -14.04 3.63
CA PRO A 9 -2.88 -12.85 3.20
C PRO A 9 -1.99 -13.20 2.01
N ALA A 10 -2.20 -12.52 0.88
CA ALA A 10 -1.33 -12.61 -0.29
C ALA A 10 -0.42 -11.38 -0.38
N LEU A 11 -0.41 -10.51 0.63
CA LEU A 11 0.41 -9.31 0.68
C LEU A 11 0.73 -9.00 2.12
N GLU A 12 2.01 -8.75 2.41
CA GLU A 12 2.52 -8.39 3.72
C GLU A 12 3.18 -7.01 3.63
N ILE A 13 2.89 -6.15 4.61
CA ILE A 13 3.60 -4.89 4.79
C ILE A 13 4.66 -5.10 5.86
N GLY A 14 5.91 -4.79 5.54
CA GLY A 14 7.04 -4.98 6.44
C GLY A 14 8.10 -3.90 6.31
N ALA A 15 9.18 -4.08 7.06
CA ALA A 15 10.39 -3.27 6.92
C ALA A 15 10.94 -3.34 5.48
N PRO A 16 11.54 -2.24 4.98
CA PRO A 16 12.26 -2.23 3.71
C PRO A 16 13.55 -3.05 3.81
N SER A 17 14.18 -3.32 2.68
CA SER A 17 15.46 -4.04 2.63
C SER A 17 16.59 -3.34 3.39
N SER A 18 16.52 -2.00 3.50
CA SER A 18 17.47 -1.19 4.24
C SER A 18 16.83 0.06 4.84
N TRP A 19 17.15 0.34 6.10
CA TRP A 19 16.77 1.56 6.79
C TRP A 19 17.73 2.74 6.55
N MET A 20 18.87 2.50 5.89
CA MET A 20 19.96 3.47 5.83
C MET A 20 19.53 4.83 5.26
N GLY A 21 18.74 4.83 4.19
CA GLY A 21 18.25 6.06 3.57
C GLY A 21 17.36 6.87 4.52
N LEU A 22 16.37 6.21 5.13
CA LEU A 22 15.46 6.86 6.07
C LEU A 22 16.17 7.30 7.35
N ASP A 23 17.14 6.53 7.84
CA ASP A 23 17.96 6.88 9.01
C ASP A 23 18.76 8.15 8.79
N ASN A 24 19.39 8.28 7.62
CA ASN A 24 20.15 9.46 7.25
C ASN A 24 19.24 10.68 7.12
N ALA A 25 18.07 10.51 6.47
CA ALA A 25 17.08 11.57 6.36
C ALA A 25 16.55 12.01 7.73
N ILE A 26 16.24 11.06 8.62
CA ILE A 26 15.82 11.36 10.00
C ILE A 26 16.93 12.11 10.74
N ALA A 27 18.20 11.75 10.58
CA ALA A 27 19.31 12.46 11.22
C ALA A 27 19.34 13.94 10.83
N GLN A 28 19.03 14.25 9.56
CA GLN A 28 19.04 15.59 8.95
C GLN A 28 17.64 16.19 8.77
N LEU A 29 16.66 15.76 9.57
CA LEU A 29 15.24 16.09 9.35
C LEU A 29 14.94 17.59 9.29
N SER A 30 15.69 18.40 10.04
CA SER A 30 15.57 19.86 10.06
C SER A 30 15.99 20.55 8.76
N ASP A 31 16.66 19.83 7.86
CA ASP A 31 17.14 20.39 6.59
C ASP A 31 16.07 20.32 5.50
N PHE A 32 14.96 19.60 5.74
CA PHE A 32 13.85 19.50 4.81
C PHE A 32 12.81 20.59 5.04
N ASP A 33 12.30 21.17 3.97
CA ASP A 33 11.15 22.08 4.03
C ASP A 33 9.85 21.30 4.21
N TRP A 34 9.77 20.12 3.58
CA TRP A 34 8.54 19.33 3.50
C TRP A 34 8.77 17.85 3.75
N LEU A 35 7.83 17.24 4.49
CA LEU A 35 7.62 15.81 4.59
C LEU A 35 6.33 15.44 3.83
N VAL A 36 6.45 14.59 2.81
CA VAL A 36 5.31 14.13 2.02
C VAL A 36 4.96 12.69 2.39
N LEU A 37 3.74 12.45 2.87
CA LEU A 37 3.25 11.12 3.27
C LEU A 37 2.00 10.76 2.45
N THR A 38 2.06 9.67 1.70
CA THR A 38 1.02 9.34 0.70
C THR A 38 0.22 8.08 1.02
N SER A 39 0.48 7.46 2.17
CA SER A 39 -0.20 6.26 2.66
C SER A 39 -0.13 6.19 4.19
N THR A 40 -1.07 5.51 4.82
CA THR A 40 -1.06 5.24 6.27
C THR A 40 0.20 4.47 6.66
N ASN A 41 0.59 3.46 5.89
CA ASN A 41 1.84 2.72 6.10
C ASN A 41 3.06 3.65 6.09
N GLY A 42 3.11 4.63 5.16
CA GLY A 42 4.19 5.61 5.14
C GLY A 42 4.25 6.46 6.40
N VAL A 43 3.10 6.83 6.97
CA VAL A 43 3.02 7.51 8.28
C VAL A 43 3.54 6.58 9.36
N ASP A 44 2.94 5.39 9.49
CA ASP A 44 3.21 4.46 10.59
C ASP A 44 4.71 4.10 10.66
N TYR A 45 5.29 3.64 9.55
CA TYR A 45 6.70 3.24 9.51
C TYR A 45 7.68 4.42 9.64
N PHE A 46 7.34 5.61 9.13
CA PHE A 46 8.18 6.81 9.34
C PHE A 46 8.25 7.15 10.83
N PHE A 47 7.11 7.21 11.53
CA PHE A 47 7.08 7.58 12.95
C PHE A 47 7.63 6.47 13.86
N GLU A 48 7.38 5.21 13.55
CA GLU A 48 8.05 4.09 14.23
C GLU A 48 9.57 4.20 14.09
N ARG A 49 10.07 4.49 12.90
CA ARG A 49 11.50 4.65 12.68
C ARG A 49 12.06 5.89 13.38
N LEU A 50 11.34 7.01 13.35
CA LEU A 50 11.70 8.24 14.07
C LEU A 50 11.93 7.97 15.57
N LEU A 51 11.00 7.24 16.20
CA LEU A 51 11.10 6.81 17.60
C LEU A 51 12.26 5.84 17.82
N ALA A 52 12.45 4.87 16.93
CA ALA A 52 13.57 3.92 17.01
C ALA A 52 14.94 4.60 16.89
N LYS A 53 15.02 5.79 16.27
CA LYS A 53 16.22 6.63 16.22
C LYS A 53 16.33 7.61 17.39
N GLY A 54 15.50 7.45 18.44
CA GLY A 54 15.52 8.25 19.66
C GLY A 54 14.99 9.67 19.47
N LYS A 55 14.26 9.95 18.39
CA LYS A 55 13.60 11.23 18.13
C LYS A 55 12.10 11.12 18.38
N ASP A 56 11.43 12.25 18.51
CA ASP A 56 9.96 12.32 18.56
C ASP A 56 9.46 13.40 17.60
N THR A 57 8.16 13.70 17.66
CA THR A 57 7.51 14.67 16.76
C THR A 57 8.12 16.08 16.84
N ARG A 58 8.81 16.45 17.93
CA ARG A 58 9.52 17.74 18.03
C ARG A 58 10.65 17.86 17.01
N ALA A 59 11.19 16.75 16.51
CA ALA A 59 12.18 16.75 15.45
C ALA A 59 11.64 17.27 14.10
N LEU A 60 10.32 17.36 13.95
CA LEU A 60 9.65 17.93 12.77
C LEU A 60 9.41 19.44 12.91
N ALA A 61 9.88 20.08 13.98
CA ALA A 61 9.71 21.52 14.16
C ALA A 61 10.32 22.29 12.98
N GLY A 62 9.49 23.06 12.26
CA GLY A 62 9.88 23.80 11.06
C GLY A 62 9.71 23.03 9.74
N VAL A 63 9.41 21.73 9.78
CA VAL A 63 9.12 20.91 8.60
C VAL A 63 7.63 20.87 8.37
N LYS A 64 7.17 21.29 7.19
CA LYS A 64 5.74 21.21 6.83
C LYS A 64 5.37 19.80 6.38
N ILE A 65 4.13 19.38 6.61
CA ILE A 65 3.66 18.04 6.29
C ILE A 65 2.55 18.10 5.24
N ALA A 66 2.77 17.45 4.10
CA ALA A 66 1.75 17.24 3.08
C ALA A 66 1.29 15.79 3.08
N VAL A 67 -0.02 15.57 3.02
CA VAL A 67 -0.62 14.24 2.90
C VAL A 67 -1.56 14.14 1.71
N VAL A 68 -1.64 12.99 1.06
CA VAL A 68 -2.46 12.84 -0.16
C VAL A 68 -3.93 12.63 0.14
N GLY A 69 -4.32 11.85 1.16
CA GLY A 69 -5.70 11.45 1.37
C GLY A 69 -6.19 11.60 2.81
N GLN A 70 -7.50 11.65 3.00
CA GLN A 70 -8.14 11.77 4.32
C GLN A 70 -7.71 10.66 5.29
N LYS A 71 -7.59 9.41 4.83
CA LYS A 71 -7.11 8.30 5.66
C LYS A 71 -5.67 8.53 6.16
N THR A 72 -4.81 9.09 5.31
CA THR A 72 -3.44 9.44 5.68
C THR A 72 -3.41 10.60 6.68
N ALA A 73 -4.27 11.61 6.48
CA ALA A 73 -4.44 12.71 7.44
C ALA A 73 -4.90 12.20 8.82
N GLN A 74 -5.88 11.29 8.85
CA GLN A 74 -6.35 10.66 10.09
C GLN A 74 -5.24 9.86 10.79
N SER A 75 -4.44 9.10 10.04
CA SER A 75 -3.27 8.39 10.60
C SER A 75 -2.23 9.36 11.19
N LEU A 76 -1.97 10.49 10.52
CA LEU A 76 -1.10 11.55 11.04
C LEU A 76 -1.65 12.19 12.32
N GLN A 77 -2.97 12.39 12.41
CA GLN A 77 -3.62 12.90 13.62
C GLN A 77 -3.47 11.95 14.82
N GLN A 78 -3.40 10.64 14.61
CA GLN A 78 -3.07 9.67 15.68
C GLN A 78 -1.65 9.86 16.23
N ARG A 79 -0.80 10.63 15.53
CA ARG A 79 0.53 11.07 16.00
C ARG A 79 0.51 12.50 16.54
N TYR A 80 -0.68 13.05 16.81
CA TYR A 80 -0.90 14.41 17.32
C TYR A 80 -0.39 15.52 16.40
N LEU A 81 -0.33 15.25 15.09
CA LEU A 81 0.09 16.21 14.07
C LEU A 81 -1.05 16.50 13.10
N GLN A 82 -1.13 17.75 12.66
CA GLN A 82 -2.04 18.17 11.57
C GLN A 82 -1.21 18.36 10.30
N PRO A 83 -1.72 17.95 9.13
CA PRO A 83 -1.05 18.26 7.87
C PRO A 83 -1.19 19.75 7.55
N ASP A 84 -0.11 20.35 7.04
CA ASP A 84 -0.11 21.70 6.47
C ASP A 84 -0.81 21.74 5.12
N PHE A 85 -0.87 20.60 4.41
CA PHE A 85 -1.51 20.52 3.10
C PHE A 85 -2.15 19.16 2.82
N ILE A 86 -3.36 19.21 2.26
CA ILE A 86 -4.08 18.07 1.68
C ILE A 86 -4.62 18.53 0.32
N PRO A 87 -4.36 17.82 -0.79
CA PRO A 87 -4.87 18.21 -2.10
C PRO A 87 -6.38 17.93 -2.21
N PRO A 88 -7.11 18.68 -3.07
CA PRO A 88 -8.56 18.58 -3.18
C PRO A 88 -9.05 17.23 -3.71
N ASP A 89 -8.33 16.61 -4.66
CA ASP A 89 -8.80 15.38 -5.35
C ASP A 89 -8.28 14.09 -4.68
N PHE A 90 -7.56 14.21 -3.57
CA PHE A 90 -6.95 13.11 -2.84
C PHE A 90 -6.08 12.13 -3.67
N VAL A 91 -5.58 12.59 -4.82
CA VAL A 91 -4.69 11.85 -5.72
C VAL A 91 -3.33 12.51 -5.82
N ALA A 92 -2.34 11.74 -6.29
CA ALA A 92 -0.96 12.19 -6.38
C ALA A 92 -0.78 13.39 -7.30
N ASP A 93 -1.38 13.36 -8.48
CA ASP A 93 -1.21 14.44 -9.46
C ASP A 93 -1.72 15.78 -8.91
N SER A 94 -2.87 15.74 -8.22
CA SER A 94 -3.46 16.89 -7.54
C SER A 94 -2.57 17.45 -6.42
N LEU A 95 -1.74 16.62 -5.78
CA LEU A 95 -0.76 17.06 -4.78
C LEU A 95 0.25 18.04 -5.38
N VAL A 96 0.83 17.71 -6.53
CA VAL A 96 1.85 18.55 -7.14
C VAL A 96 1.23 19.77 -7.78
N GLU A 97 0.09 19.62 -8.44
CA GLU A 97 -0.63 20.71 -9.11
C GLU A 97 -1.07 21.81 -8.14
N ASN A 98 -1.63 21.43 -6.99
CA ASN A 98 -2.21 22.34 -6.02
C ASN A 98 -1.27 22.67 -4.85
N PHE A 99 0.02 22.36 -4.95
CA PHE A 99 0.97 22.56 -3.86
C PHE A 99 0.96 24.03 -3.39
N PRO A 100 0.94 24.30 -2.07
CA PRO A 100 0.58 25.62 -1.53
C PRO A 100 1.67 26.69 -1.71
N GLU A 101 2.84 26.32 -2.21
CA GLU A 101 3.95 27.22 -2.47
C GLU A 101 4.81 26.75 -3.65
N SER A 102 5.72 27.62 -4.11
CA SER A 102 6.70 27.24 -5.12
C SER A 102 7.61 26.12 -4.59
N LEU A 103 7.77 25.08 -5.41
CA LEU A 103 8.66 23.96 -5.13
C LEU A 103 10.12 24.21 -5.51
N ALA A 104 10.40 25.30 -6.24
CA ALA A 104 11.76 25.61 -6.69
C ALA A 104 12.72 25.78 -5.50
N GLY A 105 13.74 24.93 -5.43
CA GLY A 105 14.76 24.92 -4.38
C GLY A 105 14.30 24.34 -3.04
N LYS A 106 13.07 23.82 -2.95
CA LYS A 106 12.56 23.18 -1.73
C LYS A 106 13.10 21.77 -1.57
N LYS A 107 13.53 21.42 -0.36
CA LYS A 107 13.94 20.06 0.00
C LYS A 107 12.74 19.26 0.51
N VAL A 108 12.41 18.19 -0.19
CA VAL A 108 11.24 17.36 0.09
C VAL A 108 11.70 15.96 0.48
N LEU A 109 11.40 15.56 1.72
CA LEU A 109 11.55 14.18 2.16
C LEU A 109 10.29 13.39 1.77
N PHE A 110 10.47 12.29 1.06
CA PHE A 110 9.38 11.41 0.63
C PHE A 110 9.60 9.96 1.07
N PRO A 111 9.21 9.59 2.30
CA PRO A 111 9.20 8.22 2.77
C PRO A 111 8.06 7.43 2.09
N ARG A 112 8.39 6.29 1.48
CA ARG A 112 7.46 5.53 0.63
C ARG A 112 7.71 4.02 0.66
N VAL A 113 6.84 3.28 -0.02
CA VAL A 113 7.10 1.87 -0.33
C VAL A 113 8.37 1.74 -1.16
N GLU A 114 9.20 0.75 -0.83
CA GLU A 114 10.43 0.44 -1.56
C GLU A 114 10.14 0.11 -3.02
N THR A 115 9.29 -0.89 -3.31
CA THR A 115 8.96 -1.29 -4.69
C THR A 115 7.56 -0.87 -5.16
N GLY A 116 7.46 -0.38 -6.40
CA GLY A 116 6.17 -0.20 -7.10
C GLY A 116 5.31 0.99 -6.65
N GLY A 117 5.88 1.94 -5.90
CA GLY A 117 5.21 3.17 -5.49
C GLY A 117 5.20 4.28 -6.56
N ARG A 118 4.78 5.47 -6.14
CA ARG A 118 4.47 6.65 -6.98
C ARG A 118 5.71 7.35 -7.57
N GLU A 119 6.44 6.71 -8.49
CA GLU A 119 7.56 7.33 -9.22
C GLU A 119 7.17 8.64 -9.92
N VAL A 120 5.92 8.74 -10.38
CA VAL A 120 5.37 9.92 -11.03
C VAL A 120 5.44 11.15 -10.13
N LEU A 121 5.18 11.00 -8.82
CA LEU A 121 5.26 12.11 -7.87
C LEU A 121 6.67 12.68 -7.81
N VAL A 122 7.69 11.84 -7.67
CA VAL A 122 9.09 12.29 -7.62
C VAL A 122 9.43 13.07 -8.89
N LYS A 123 9.10 12.50 -10.05
CA LYS A 123 9.32 13.15 -11.35
C LYS A 123 8.63 14.52 -11.44
N GLN A 124 7.38 14.63 -10.99
CA GLN A 124 6.61 15.87 -11.04
C GLN A 124 7.13 16.94 -10.05
N PHE A 125 7.46 16.57 -8.81
CA PHE A 125 8.06 17.50 -7.84
C PHE A 125 9.42 18.00 -8.33
N THR A 126 10.28 17.11 -8.82
CA THR A 126 11.58 17.47 -9.39
C THR A 126 11.43 18.36 -10.62
N ALA A 127 10.46 18.09 -11.50
CA ALA A 127 10.15 18.94 -12.65
C ALA A 127 9.70 20.35 -12.26
N LYS A 128 9.11 20.52 -11.08
CA LYS A 128 8.79 21.83 -10.47
C LYS A 128 9.94 22.45 -9.67
N GLY A 129 11.13 21.84 -9.69
CA GLY A 129 12.36 22.38 -9.11
C GLY A 129 12.61 21.99 -7.65
N ALA A 130 11.88 21.04 -7.08
CA ALA A 130 12.18 20.52 -5.75
C ALA A 130 13.38 19.55 -5.78
N ASP A 131 14.16 19.58 -4.72
CA ASP A 131 15.14 18.55 -4.37
C ASP A 131 14.43 17.47 -3.56
N VAL A 132 14.07 16.37 -4.23
CA VAL A 132 13.25 15.30 -3.64
C VAL A 132 14.15 14.16 -3.20
N LEU A 133 14.20 13.91 -1.90
CA LEU A 133 14.81 12.72 -1.34
C LEU A 133 13.72 11.66 -1.10
N GLU A 134 13.60 10.70 -2.02
CA GLU A 134 12.78 9.52 -1.79
C GLU A 134 13.56 8.47 -0.96
N VAL A 135 12.90 7.93 0.06
CA VAL A 135 13.49 6.89 0.93
C VAL A 135 12.50 5.76 1.16
N ALA A 136 13.01 4.54 1.20
CA ALA A 136 12.23 3.39 1.58
C ALA A 136 11.86 3.48 3.07
N ALA A 137 10.56 3.50 3.36
CA ALA A 137 10.01 3.46 4.72
C ALA A 137 9.41 2.10 5.05
N TYR A 138 8.88 1.40 4.05
CA TYR A 138 8.30 0.07 4.18
C TYR A 138 8.39 -0.67 2.86
N GLU A 139 8.09 -1.95 2.86
CA GLU A 139 7.90 -2.75 1.65
C GLU A 139 6.56 -3.49 1.73
N SER A 140 5.95 -3.68 0.55
CA SER A 140 4.80 -4.53 0.31
C SER A 140 5.26 -5.76 -0.49
N ARG A 141 5.36 -6.91 0.17
CA ARG A 141 5.88 -8.16 -0.41
C ARG A 141 4.82 -9.26 -0.44
N CYS A 142 5.08 -10.28 -1.26
CA CYS A 142 4.41 -11.56 -1.10
C CYS A 142 4.87 -12.21 0.22
N PRO A 143 3.97 -12.78 1.03
CA PRO A 143 4.37 -13.59 2.18
C PRO A 143 5.27 -14.76 1.77
N GLN A 144 6.07 -15.26 2.72
CA GLN A 144 6.98 -16.38 2.47
C GLN A 144 6.25 -17.73 2.40
N SER A 145 5.09 -17.85 3.06
CA SER A 145 4.31 -19.07 3.12
C SER A 145 2.81 -18.77 3.23
N ILE A 146 2.01 -19.78 2.91
CA ILE A 146 0.56 -19.78 3.13
C ILE A 146 0.29 -20.03 4.61
N ALA A 147 -0.70 -19.33 5.18
CA ALA A 147 -1.16 -19.60 6.54
C ALA A 147 -1.61 -21.08 6.66
N PRO A 148 -1.26 -21.82 7.73
CA PRO A 148 -1.53 -23.25 7.82
C PRO A 148 -3.00 -23.63 7.60
N GLU A 149 -3.94 -22.85 8.15
CA GLU A 149 -5.38 -23.07 7.99
C GLU A 149 -5.84 -22.90 6.54
N ALA A 150 -5.36 -21.85 5.85
CA ALA A 150 -5.65 -21.63 4.44
C ALA A 150 -5.06 -22.72 3.55
N LEU A 151 -3.83 -23.17 3.85
CA LEU A 151 -3.18 -24.25 3.13
C LEU A 151 -3.97 -25.56 3.28
N GLU A 152 -4.37 -25.92 4.51
CA GLU A 152 -5.17 -27.10 4.78
C GLU A 152 -6.53 -27.06 4.04
N ALA A 153 -7.20 -25.90 4.06
CA ALA A 153 -8.47 -25.72 3.38
C ALA A 153 -8.36 -25.90 1.86
N LEU A 154 -7.32 -25.32 1.24
CA LEU A 154 -7.03 -25.48 -0.18
C LEU A 154 -6.72 -26.93 -0.54
N GLN A 155 -5.87 -27.61 0.24
CA GLN A 155 -5.48 -29.00 -0.02
C GLN A 155 -6.60 -30.01 0.24
N SER A 156 -7.54 -29.68 1.14
CA SER A 156 -8.66 -30.54 1.49
C SER A 156 -9.92 -30.27 0.65
N HIS A 157 -9.84 -29.39 -0.36
CA HIS A 157 -10.99 -28.95 -1.18
C HIS A 157 -12.17 -28.43 -0.35
N LYS A 158 -11.89 -27.71 0.75
CA LYS A 158 -12.91 -27.11 1.63
C LYS A 158 -13.18 -25.64 1.31
N VAL A 159 -12.71 -25.15 0.17
CA VAL A 159 -12.86 -23.76 -0.27
C VAL A 159 -13.85 -23.72 -1.41
N ASP A 160 -15.00 -23.10 -1.20
CA ASP A 160 -16.01 -22.91 -2.25
C ASP A 160 -15.67 -21.73 -3.15
N ILE A 161 -15.04 -20.69 -2.59
CA ILE A 161 -14.74 -19.44 -3.28
C ILE A 161 -13.43 -18.81 -2.81
N ILE A 162 -12.66 -18.27 -3.76
CA ILE A 162 -11.49 -17.42 -3.52
C ILE A 162 -11.81 -16.02 -4.03
N THR A 163 -11.53 -15.01 -3.21
CA THR A 163 -11.81 -13.61 -3.51
C THR A 163 -10.52 -12.82 -3.63
N PHE A 164 -10.41 -11.99 -4.68
CA PHE A 164 -9.25 -11.15 -4.92
C PHE A 164 -9.61 -9.67 -4.88
N ALA A 165 -9.08 -8.98 -3.87
CA ALA A 165 -9.26 -7.54 -3.69
C ALA A 165 -8.26 -6.69 -4.50
N SER A 166 -7.29 -7.31 -5.18
CA SER A 166 -6.36 -6.59 -6.05
C SER A 166 -5.67 -7.49 -7.08
N SER A 167 -5.22 -6.88 -8.15
CA SER A 167 -4.33 -7.47 -9.16
C SER A 167 -3.04 -8.06 -8.54
N LYS A 168 -2.44 -7.38 -7.55
CA LYS A 168 -1.20 -7.86 -6.88
C LYS A 168 -1.47 -9.12 -6.05
N THR A 169 -2.63 -9.23 -5.40
CA THR A 169 -2.99 -10.42 -4.61
C THR A 169 -3.18 -11.66 -5.48
N VAL A 170 -3.64 -11.53 -6.73
CA VAL A 170 -3.72 -12.67 -7.67
C VAL A 170 -2.34 -13.23 -7.99
N ARG A 171 -1.40 -12.34 -8.38
CA ARG A 171 -0.01 -12.72 -8.68
C ARG A 171 0.65 -13.42 -7.49
N ASN A 172 0.53 -12.82 -6.31
CA ASN A 172 1.14 -13.35 -5.09
C ASN A 172 0.49 -14.68 -4.67
N PHE A 173 -0.84 -14.83 -4.81
CA PHE A 173 -1.51 -16.10 -4.57
C PHE A 173 -0.96 -17.20 -5.48
N CYS A 174 -0.82 -16.95 -6.79
CA CYS A 174 -0.24 -17.92 -7.73
C CYS A 174 1.19 -18.32 -7.34
N GLN A 175 2.01 -17.34 -6.95
CA GLN A 175 3.36 -17.60 -6.44
C GLN A 175 3.36 -18.46 -5.17
N LEU A 176 2.44 -18.18 -4.24
CA LEU A 176 2.31 -18.90 -2.98
C LEU A 176 1.89 -20.37 -3.17
N ILE A 177 0.97 -20.64 -4.10
CA ILE A 177 0.48 -22.00 -4.34
C ILE A 177 1.38 -22.81 -5.29
N ALA A 178 2.21 -22.16 -6.10
CA ALA A 178 3.06 -22.83 -7.10
C ALA A 178 3.95 -23.98 -6.56
N PRO A 179 4.48 -23.94 -5.32
CA PRO A 179 5.22 -25.07 -4.75
C PRO A 179 4.37 -26.31 -4.40
N TYR A 180 3.04 -26.21 -4.42
CA TYR A 180 2.12 -27.24 -3.95
C TYR A 180 1.37 -27.91 -5.11
N ASN A 181 1.87 -29.06 -5.57
CA ASN A 181 1.29 -29.80 -6.69
C ASN A 181 -0.12 -30.39 -6.41
N ASN A 182 -0.55 -30.43 -5.15
CA ASN A 182 -1.83 -30.98 -4.74
C ASN A 182 -2.94 -29.94 -4.56
N ILE A 183 -2.65 -28.66 -4.80
CA ILE A 183 -3.69 -27.62 -4.80
C ILE A 183 -4.31 -27.58 -6.20
N ASN A 184 -5.57 -27.99 -6.29
CA ASN A 184 -6.38 -27.86 -7.51
C ASN A 184 -7.50 -26.85 -7.26
N LEU A 185 -7.65 -25.90 -8.18
CA LEU A 185 -8.69 -24.87 -8.14
C LEU A 185 -9.96 -25.25 -8.91
N ASP A 186 -10.01 -26.44 -9.49
CA ASP A 186 -11.23 -26.97 -10.12
C ASP A 186 -12.37 -27.05 -9.11
N GLY A 187 -13.54 -26.55 -9.50
CA GLY A 187 -14.72 -26.50 -8.63
C GLY A 187 -14.72 -25.35 -7.60
N ILE A 188 -13.61 -24.62 -7.46
CA ILE A 188 -13.55 -23.39 -6.65
C ILE A 188 -13.97 -22.20 -7.51
N CYS A 189 -14.87 -21.38 -6.99
CA CYS A 189 -15.26 -20.12 -7.61
C CYS A 189 -14.17 -19.05 -7.43
N ILE A 190 -13.84 -18.30 -8.47
CA ILE A 190 -12.87 -17.20 -8.43
C ILE A 190 -13.62 -15.87 -8.61
N ALA A 191 -13.60 -15.04 -7.57
CA ALA A 191 -14.22 -13.72 -7.57
C ALA A 191 -13.18 -12.60 -7.53
N SER A 192 -13.41 -11.53 -8.29
CA SER A 192 -12.54 -10.36 -8.36
C SER A 192 -13.28 -9.08 -7.99
N ILE A 193 -12.57 -8.13 -7.38
CA ILE A 193 -13.12 -6.81 -7.05
C ILE A 193 -13.33 -5.91 -8.28
N GLY A 194 -12.87 -6.29 -9.47
CA GLY A 194 -13.01 -5.47 -10.66
C GLY A 194 -12.06 -5.79 -11.82
N PRO A 195 -12.14 -5.00 -12.92
CA PRO A 195 -11.62 -5.39 -14.23
C PRO A 195 -10.13 -5.69 -14.29
N GLN A 196 -9.30 -4.90 -13.59
CA GLN A 196 -7.86 -5.12 -13.61
C GLN A 196 -7.47 -6.40 -12.87
N THR A 197 -8.19 -6.74 -11.80
CA THR A 197 -7.99 -7.98 -11.06
C THR A 197 -8.47 -9.17 -11.89
N SER A 198 -9.62 -9.07 -12.56
CA SER A 198 -10.12 -10.10 -13.49
C SER A 198 -9.15 -10.43 -14.61
N LYS A 199 -8.51 -9.41 -15.21
CA LYS A 199 -7.48 -9.63 -16.24
C LYS A 199 -6.34 -10.51 -15.74
N ASP A 200 -5.88 -10.28 -14.51
CA ASP A 200 -4.82 -11.10 -13.91
C ASP A 200 -5.33 -12.49 -13.53
N CYS A 201 -6.57 -12.63 -13.04
CA CYS A 201 -7.18 -13.93 -12.81
C CYS A 201 -7.22 -14.75 -14.11
N ILE A 202 -7.69 -14.17 -15.21
CA ILE A 202 -7.71 -14.83 -16.51
C ILE A 202 -6.30 -15.19 -16.99
N SER A 203 -5.34 -14.27 -16.86
CA SER A 203 -3.98 -14.51 -17.34
C SER A 203 -3.21 -15.56 -16.54
N LEU A 204 -3.47 -15.70 -15.23
CA LEU A 204 -2.66 -16.52 -14.33
C LEU A 204 -3.39 -17.77 -13.85
N LEU A 205 -4.70 -17.70 -13.67
CA LEU A 205 -5.56 -18.80 -13.22
C LEU A 205 -6.42 -19.35 -14.37
N GLY A 206 -6.40 -18.71 -15.54
CA GLY A 206 -7.14 -19.13 -16.73
C GLY A 206 -8.62 -18.71 -16.74
N ARG A 207 -9.16 -18.19 -15.63
CA ARG A 207 -10.57 -17.82 -15.50
C ARG A 207 -10.84 -16.82 -14.38
N VAL A 208 -12.04 -16.24 -14.43
CA VAL A 208 -12.71 -15.52 -13.34
C VAL A 208 -14.19 -15.86 -13.48
N ASP A 209 -14.83 -16.22 -12.37
CA ASP A 209 -16.22 -16.67 -12.37
C ASP A 209 -17.17 -15.53 -11.95
N ILE A 210 -16.69 -14.61 -11.10
CA ILE A 210 -17.44 -13.45 -10.60
C ILE A 210 -16.56 -12.19 -10.67
N GLU A 211 -17.08 -11.10 -11.22
CA GLU A 211 -16.50 -9.76 -11.12
C GLU A 211 -17.50 -8.83 -10.43
N ALA A 212 -17.07 -8.10 -9.41
CA ALA A 212 -17.90 -7.12 -8.73
C ALA A 212 -18.27 -5.95 -9.65
N GLU A 213 -19.55 -5.56 -9.68
CA GLU A 213 -20.01 -4.36 -10.42
C GLU A 213 -19.54 -3.07 -9.74
N GLU A 214 -19.65 -3.03 -8.41
CA GLU A 214 -19.06 -1.98 -7.58
C GLU A 214 -17.68 -2.41 -7.10
N TYR A 215 -16.65 -1.62 -7.42
CA TYR A 215 -15.25 -1.96 -7.14
C TYR A 215 -14.84 -1.68 -5.69
N THR A 216 -15.64 -2.19 -4.75
CA THR A 216 -15.48 -2.08 -3.30
C THR A 216 -15.53 -3.47 -2.67
N LEU A 217 -15.10 -3.59 -1.42
CA LEU A 217 -15.22 -4.87 -0.69
C LEU A 217 -16.68 -5.26 -0.47
N ASP A 218 -17.56 -4.28 -0.25
CA ASP A 218 -19.00 -4.52 -0.12
C ASP A 218 -19.61 -4.96 -1.45
N GLY A 219 -19.21 -4.36 -2.57
CA GLY A 219 -19.63 -4.76 -3.91
C GLY A 219 -19.17 -6.18 -4.25
N LEU A 220 -17.94 -6.54 -3.88
CA LEU A 220 -17.45 -7.90 -4.00
C LEU A 220 -18.25 -8.89 -3.14
N LEU A 221 -18.58 -8.54 -1.90
CA LEU A 221 -19.40 -9.37 -1.04
C LEU A 221 -20.81 -9.58 -1.62
N GLN A 222 -21.42 -8.52 -2.17
CA GLN A 222 -22.73 -8.60 -2.81
C GLN A 222 -22.71 -9.53 -4.03
N ALA A 223 -21.69 -9.41 -4.88
CA ALA A 223 -21.53 -10.24 -6.08
C ALA A 223 -21.35 -11.74 -5.77
N ILE A 224 -20.88 -12.07 -4.57
CA ILE A 224 -20.71 -13.46 -4.12
C ILE A 224 -22.02 -14.07 -3.59
N ILE A 225 -22.92 -13.22 -3.05
CA ILE A 225 -24.15 -13.66 -2.41
C ILE A 225 -25.32 -13.71 -3.41
N SER A 226 -25.21 -13.02 -4.54
CA SER A 226 -26.20 -13.00 -5.64
C SER A 226 -26.20 -14.28 -6.46
#